data_AF-A0A1G1W2Z3-F1
#
_entry.id   AF-A0A1G1W2Z3-F1
#
_cell.length_a   1.000
_cell.length_b   1.000
_cell.length_c   1.000
_cell.angle_alpha   90.00
_cell.angle_beta   90.00
_cell.angle_gamma   90.00
#
_symmetry.space_group_name_H-M   'P 1'
#
loop_
_entity.id
_entity.type
_entity.pdbx_description
1 polymer ?
#
loop_
_entity_poly.entity_id
_entity_poly.type
_entity_poly.pdbx_seq_one_letter_code
_entity_poly.pdbx_strand_id
1 'polypeptide(L)'
;MNKPITILIRTYNSEWYLRKALESVWNQTLPNHYYELLIVDDGSTDKTLQILSPYTDNIRLIKSSHIGQIPAINLGLRNAKGHYVVVLDSDDHFEPQLLETMYTRLEKKRQFAFAYSDYFEVNEASKKRLRIHTKDNIFHTVAGGIMFRKRVIEDVGYYDEKLFFPEYDVLLKILRNNKGLHIDKPLYVYRRRKESLTTHARDVRHGLRQLKKRYGKDIPVRSYSVNPSIAFIGCRDVGYQCLHFLLRHYRKNLATFFTLHESLADKTSNFRSFEALIKRFNDIPSYKVKDINSKSHVHALERLKPDLIIQVAWSQMICDDIIKIPSLGCVGFHASLLPKDRGGSPVNWAIIRGENRWGTSMFFLEPGVDNGDIIARQKFSITLNDTCRTVYDKVTKANINMLRTYLPKLLSGTAPRKKQNERLATYNKRRKSEEGLIDWFKSSQEVYNWIRALTHPYPGAFTFLDNKKFYIWKASISRATKVRAKRSRPGDIVSKVRGRGLYVKTEDGVILLKRIQREGGKEIPAFRYSLKIEPL
;
A
#
# COMPACT_ATOMS: atom_id res chain seq x y z
N MET A 1 40.73 -8.98 -40.78
CA MET A 1 41.25 -8.25 -39.60
C MET A 1 40.34 -8.53 -38.41
N ASN A 2 40.90 -8.83 -37.23
CA ASN A 2 40.09 -9.10 -36.03
C ASN A 2 39.41 -7.79 -35.57
N LYS A 3 38.09 -7.79 -35.43
CA LYS A 3 37.34 -6.58 -35.07
C LYS A 3 37.55 -6.30 -33.56
N PRO A 4 38.13 -5.16 -33.15
CA PRO A 4 38.52 -4.94 -31.76
C PRO A 4 37.36 -4.80 -30.77
N ILE A 5 36.15 -4.49 -31.22
CA ILE A 5 34.98 -4.26 -30.36
C ILE A 5 33.90 -5.30 -30.65
N THR A 6 33.33 -5.89 -29.60
CA THR A 6 32.05 -6.62 -29.68
C THR A 6 30.95 -5.76 -29.08
N ILE A 7 29.95 -5.44 -29.89
CA ILE A 7 28.68 -4.88 -29.42
C ILE A 7 27.77 -6.05 -29.14
N LEU A 8 27.34 -6.19 -27.89
CA LEU A 8 26.45 -7.27 -27.46
C LEU A 8 25.03 -6.73 -27.29
N ILE A 9 24.10 -7.21 -28.11
CA ILE A 9 22.67 -7.00 -27.92
C ILE A 9 22.04 -8.29 -27.42
N ARG A 10 21.34 -8.23 -26.29
CA ARG A 10 20.43 -9.29 -25.86
C ARG A 10 19.02 -8.95 -26.34
N THR A 11 18.25 -9.94 -26.75
CA THR A 11 16.87 -9.71 -27.20
C THR A 11 15.95 -10.86 -26.75
N TYR A 12 14.74 -10.51 -26.33
CA TYR A 12 13.67 -11.44 -26.03
C TYR A 12 12.35 -10.71 -26.24
N ASN A 13 11.61 -11.10 -27.27
CA ASN A 13 10.34 -10.45 -27.63
C ASN A 13 10.44 -8.92 -27.74
N SER A 14 11.40 -8.44 -28.55
CA SER A 14 11.76 -7.03 -28.67
C SER A 14 11.31 -6.40 -30.00
N GLU A 15 10.27 -6.92 -30.65
CA GLU A 15 9.86 -6.50 -32.01
C GLU A 15 9.66 -4.98 -32.17
N TRP A 16 9.19 -4.31 -31.12
CA TRP A 16 8.87 -2.88 -31.13
C TRP A 16 10.10 -1.96 -31.03
N TYR A 17 11.23 -2.47 -30.56
CA TYR A 17 12.36 -1.64 -30.18
C TYR A 17 13.66 -2.00 -30.90
N LEU A 18 13.83 -3.28 -31.25
CA LEU A 18 15.09 -3.80 -31.76
C LEU A 18 15.63 -3.03 -32.97
N ARG A 19 14.74 -2.62 -33.90
CA ARG A 19 15.12 -1.86 -35.09
C ARG A 19 15.87 -0.57 -34.73
N LYS A 20 15.39 0.18 -33.74
CA LYS A 20 16.03 1.43 -33.33
C LYS A 20 17.40 1.18 -32.67
N ALA A 21 17.53 0.10 -31.90
CA ALA A 21 18.81 -0.29 -31.32
C ALA A 21 19.82 -0.63 -32.43
N LEU A 22 19.43 -1.42 -33.44
CA LEU A 22 20.26 -1.77 -34.60
C LEU A 22 20.67 -0.54 -35.42
N GLU A 23 19.72 0.34 -35.74
CA GLU A 23 20.00 1.60 -36.44
C GLU A 23 21.04 2.44 -35.68
N SER A 24 20.96 2.48 -34.34
CA SER A 24 21.93 3.22 -33.54
C SER A 24 23.36 2.66 -33.59
N VAL A 25 23.50 1.35 -33.84
CA VAL A 25 24.79 0.69 -34.05
C VAL A 25 25.35 1.00 -35.44
N TRP A 26 24.52 0.96 -36.47
CA TRP A 26 24.97 1.23 -37.85
C TRP A 26 25.22 2.71 -38.11
N ASN A 27 24.57 3.60 -37.36
CA ASN A 27 24.80 5.05 -37.42
C ASN A 27 26.00 5.52 -36.56
N GLN A 28 26.84 4.61 -36.08
CA GLN A 28 28.06 4.98 -35.37
C GLN A 28 29.08 5.63 -36.31
N THR A 29 29.78 6.66 -35.82
CA THR A 29 30.84 7.34 -36.57
C THR A 29 32.08 6.47 -36.77
N LEU A 30 32.27 5.47 -35.90
CA LEU A 30 33.34 4.47 -36.06
C LEU A 30 33.01 3.51 -37.22
N PRO A 31 33.93 3.26 -38.16
CA PRO A 31 33.67 2.35 -39.27
C PRO A 31 33.36 0.91 -38.84
N ASN A 32 32.48 0.23 -39.57
CA ASN A 32 31.98 -1.13 -39.27
C ASN A 32 33.05 -2.25 -39.24
N HIS A 33 34.25 -2.01 -39.77
CA HIS A 33 35.36 -2.96 -39.68
C HIS A 33 36.04 -2.96 -38.30
N TYR A 34 35.73 -1.99 -37.43
CA TYR A 34 36.21 -1.96 -36.05
C TYR A 34 35.35 -2.76 -35.05
N TYR A 35 34.13 -3.15 -35.42
CA TYR A 35 33.23 -3.82 -34.48
C TYR A 35 32.45 -4.98 -35.09
N GLU A 36 32.27 -6.05 -34.30
CA GLU A 36 31.25 -7.06 -34.56
C GLU A 36 29.97 -6.73 -33.79
N LEU A 37 28.82 -7.10 -34.36
CA LEU A 37 27.54 -7.05 -33.69
C LEU A 37 27.13 -8.49 -33.33
N LEU A 38 27.20 -8.82 -32.05
CA LEU A 38 26.78 -10.10 -31.49
C LEU A 38 25.40 -9.95 -30.88
N ILE A 39 24.45 -10.73 -31.36
CA ILE A 39 23.07 -10.75 -30.88
C ILE A 39 22.82 -12.10 -30.21
N VAL A 40 22.35 -12.06 -28.96
CA VAL A 40 21.87 -13.24 -28.23
C VAL A 40 20.35 -13.14 -28.15
N ASP A 41 19.68 -13.98 -28.95
CA ASP A 41 18.24 -14.17 -28.87
C ASP A 41 17.92 -15.21 -27.79
N ASP A 42 17.19 -14.78 -26.78
CA ASP A 42 16.83 -15.58 -25.62
C ASP A 42 15.47 -16.29 -25.80
N GLY A 43 15.25 -16.84 -27.00
CA GLY A 43 14.07 -17.62 -27.36
C GLY A 43 12.86 -16.78 -27.73
N SER A 44 13.04 -15.74 -28.56
CA SER A 44 11.92 -14.88 -28.96
C SER A 44 10.86 -15.65 -29.77
N THR A 45 9.59 -15.36 -29.46
CA THR A 45 8.41 -15.93 -30.11
C THR A 45 7.63 -14.92 -30.95
N ASP A 46 7.97 -13.64 -30.85
CA ASP A 46 7.40 -12.56 -31.66
C ASP A 46 8.18 -12.35 -32.98
N LYS A 47 8.01 -11.18 -33.62
CA LYS A 47 8.69 -10.86 -34.89
C LYS A 47 10.17 -10.49 -34.74
N THR A 48 10.78 -10.62 -33.57
CA THR A 48 12.20 -10.31 -33.32
C THR A 48 13.13 -11.00 -34.33
N LEU A 49 12.99 -12.30 -34.54
CA LEU A 49 13.84 -13.04 -35.48
C LEU A 49 13.60 -12.64 -36.95
N GLN A 50 12.38 -12.23 -37.30
CA GLN A 50 12.05 -11.71 -38.64
C GLN A 50 12.69 -10.34 -38.88
N ILE A 51 12.83 -9.52 -37.83
CA ILE A 51 13.54 -8.23 -37.93
C ILE A 51 15.04 -8.44 -38.15
N LEU A 52 15.61 -9.52 -37.60
CA LEU A 52 17.03 -9.85 -37.74
C LEU A 52 17.39 -10.53 -39.06
N SER A 53 16.46 -11.25 -39.69
CA SER A 53 16.74 -12.07 -40.87
C SER A 53 17.42 -11.32 -42.04
N PRO A 54 17.09 -10.03 -42.33
CA PRO A 54 17.75 -9.29 -43.41
C PRO A 54 19.21 -8.93 -43.13
N TYR A 55 19.68 -9.07 -41.88
CA TYR A 55 20.98 -8.59 -41.43
C TYR A 55 21.95 -9.71 -41.06
N THR A 56 21.63 -10.96 -41.42
CA THR A 56 22.39 -12.17 -41.04
C THR A 56 23.87 -12.13 -41.43
N ASP A 57 24.21 -11.46 -42.55
CA ASP A 57 25.60 -11.29 -42.98
C ASP A 57 26.37 -10.22 -42.17
N ASN A 58 25.64 -9.33 -41.49
CA ASN A 58 26.21 -8.21 -40.72
C ASN A 58 26.22 -8.47 -39.21
N ILE A 59 25.57 -9.54 -38.74
CA ILE A 59 25.43 -9.89 -37.33
C ILE A 59 25.93 -11.30 -37.08
N ARG A 60 26.38 -11.55 -35.85
CA ARG A 60 26.53 -12.91 -35.34
C ARG A 60 25.38 -13.20 -34.40
N LEU A 61 24.55 -14.17 -34.73
CA LEU A 61 23.36 -14.52 -33.94
C LEU A 61 23.61 -15.80 -33.14
N ILE A 62 23.35 -15.75 -31.84
CA ILE A 62 23.28 -16.91 -30.94
C ILE A 62 21.83 -17.03 -30.48
N LYS A 63 21.24 -18.22 -30.61
CA LYS A 63 19.89 -18.53 -30.11
C LYS A 63 19.99 -19.39 -28.86
N SER A 64 19.10 -19.17 -27.90
CA SER A 64 19.00 -19.96 -26.67
C SER A 64 17.55 -20.22 -26.28
N SER A 65 17.32 -21.14 -25.34
CA SER A 65 15.99 -21.66 -24.96
C SER A 65 15.36 -20.89 -23.80
N HIS A 66 15.42 -19.55 -23.83
CA HIS A 66 14.93 -18.67 -22.76
C HIS A 66 15.58 -18.93 -21.39
N ILE A 67 16.89 -18.66 -21.32
CA ILE A 67 17.71 -18.80 -20.11
C ILE A 67 17.64 -17.56 -19.21
N GLY A 68 17.07 -16.46 -19.68
CA GLY A 68 16.89 -15.22 -18.93
C GLY A 68 17.95 -14.16 -19.25
N GLN A 69 17.68 -12.93 -18.80
CA GLN A 69 18.43 -11.73 -19.16
C GLN A 69 19.94 -11.81 -18.83
N ILE A 70 20.30 -12.17 -17.60
CA ILE A 70 21.69 -12.17 -17.15
C ILE A 70 22.48 -13.36 -17.73
N PRO A 71 21.94 -14.60 -17.74
CA PRO A 71 22.57 -15.72 -18.43
C PRO A 71 22.81 -15.43 -19.93
N ALA A 72 21.88 -14.79 -20.62
CA ALA A 72 22.05 -14.39 -22.03
C ALA A 72 23.19 -13.38 -22.23
N ILE A 73 23.33 -12.39 -21.33
CA ILE A 73 24.48 -11.45 -21.35
C ILE A 73 25.78 -12.23 -21.15
N ASN A 74 25.85 -13.12 -20.16
CA ASN A 74 27.04 -13.92 -19.89
C ASN A 74 27.41 -14.82 -21.08
N LEU A 75 26.42 -15.44 -21.74
CA LEU A 75 26.62 -16.22 -22.96
C LEU A 75 27.24 -15.38 -24.07
N GLY A 76 26.73 -14.15 -24.26
CA GLY A 76 27.28 -13.21 -25.23
C GLY A 76 28.72 -12.80 -24.90
N LEU A 77 29.00 -12.46 -23.65
CA LEU A 77 30.34 -12.04 -23.20
C LEU A 77 31.40 -13.14 -23.38
N ARG A 78 31.06 -14.41 -23.08
CA ARG A 78 31.95 -15.55 -23.33
C ARG A 78 32.26 -15.72 -24.82
N ASN A 79 31.26 -15.46 -25.67
CA ASN A 79 31.37 -15.60 -27.11
C ASN A 79 31.95 -14.38 -27.83
N ALA A 80 32.14 -13.24 -27.16
CA ALA A 80 32.68 -12.02 -27.74
C ALA A 80 34.12 -12.23 -28.25
N LYS A 81 34.41 -11.77 -29.48
CA LYS A 81 35.73 -11.88 -30.12
C LYS A 81 36.57 -10.60 -29.96
N GLY A 82 35.94 -9.47 -29.73
CA GLY A 82 36.58 -8.18 -29.53
C GLY A 82 37.38 -8.12 -28.23
N HIS A 83 38.47 -7.36 -28.25
CA HIS A 83 39.23 -7.00 -27.05
C HIS A 83 38.45 -6.06 -26.13
N TYR A 84 37.47 -5.35 -26.69
CA TYR A 84 36.52 -4.50 -25.99
C TYR A 84 35.11 -5.04 -26.15
N VAL A 85 34.29 -4.91 -25.10
CA VAL A 85 32.87 -5.31 -25.11
C VAL A 85 32.01 -4.17 -24.59
N VAL A 86 30.86 -3.95 -25.24
CA VAL A 86 29.85 -2.99 -24.80
C VAL A 86 28.46 -3.62 -24.97
N VAL A 87 27.62 -3.51 -23.94
CA VAL A 87 26.25 -4.04 -23.97
C VAL A 87 25.29 -2.93 -24.41
N LEU A 88 24.37 -3.28 -25.32
CA LEU A 88 23.25 -2.46 -25.73
C LEU A 88 21.95 -3.25 -25.49
N ASP A 89 21.15 -2.79 -24.54
CA ASP A 89 19.81 -3.31 -24.34
C ASP A 89 18.93 -3.01 -25.56
N SER A 90 18.08 -3.97 -25.95
CA SER A 90 17.28 -3.90 -27.19
C SER A 90 16.25 -2.77 -27.23
N ASP A 91 15.93 -2.14 -26.08
CA ASP A 91 15.02 -1.00 -25.95
C ASP A 91 15.70 0.37 -25.81
N ASP A 92 17.03 0.36 -25.77
CA ASP A 92 17.90 1.54 -25.68
C ASP A 92 18.59 1.83 -27.02
N HIS A 93 19.40 2.89 -27.07
CA HIS A 93 20.20 3.22 -28.26
C HIS A 93 21.47 3.99 -27.91
N PHE A 94 22.47 3.86 -28.78
CA PHE A 94 23.69 4.66 -28.73
C PHE A 94 23.48 6.02 -29.39
N GLU A 95 24.20 7.03 -28.91
CA GLU A 95 24.47 8.23 -29.70
C GLU A 95 25.58 7.93 -30.72
N PRO A 96 25.61 8.61 -31.89
CA PRO A 96 26.52 8.26 -33.01
C PRO A 96 28.01 8.18 -32.64
N GLN A 97 28.46 8.94 -31.63
CA GLN A 97 29.87 9.03 -31.26
C GLN A 97 30.30 8.03 -30.17
N LEU A 98 29.43 7.14 -29.70
CA LEU A 98 29.71 6.30 -28.53
C LEU A 98 30.94 5.42 -28.75
N LEU A 99 30.94 4.61 -29.81
CA LEU A 99 32.01 3.63 -30.04
C LEU A 99 33.35 4.30 -30.28
N GLU A 100 33.39 5.29 -31.19
CA GLU A 100 34.61 6.02 -31.53
C GLU A 100 35.21 6.71 -30.32
N THR A 101 34.38 7.40 -29.52
CA THR A 101 34.83 8.13 -28.34
C THR A 101 35.38 7.18 -27.28
N MET A 102 34.64 6.11 -26.95
CA MET A 102 35.06 5.17 -25.90
C MET A 102 36.32 4.40 -26.30
N TYR A 103 36.34 3.85 -27.51
CA TYR A 103 37.47 3.07 -28.02
C TYR A 103 38.76 3.90 -28.09
N THR A 104 38.71 5.07 -28.73
CA THR A 104 39.89 5.94 -28.88
C THR A 104 40.43 6.39 -27.53
N ARG A 105 39.54 6.67 -26.56
CA ARG A 105 39.94 7.09 -25.22
C ARG A 105 40.58 5.96 -24.42
N LEU A 106 40.08 4.72 -24.54
CA LEU A 106 40.66 3.55 -23.89
C LEU A 106 42.00 3.14 -24.50
N GLU A 107 42.15 3.22 -25.82
CA GLU A 107 43.44 2.98 -26.48
C GLU A 107 44.50 3.99 -26.04
N LYS A 108 44.14 5.29 -25.97
CA LYS A 108 45.06 6.35 -25.51
C LYS A 108 45.39 6.27 -24.02
N LYS A 109 44.49 5.77 -23.17
CA LYS A 109 44.66 5.71 -21.71
C LYS A 109 44.56 4.27 -21.20
N ARG A 110 45.60 3.48 -21.49
CA ARG A 110 45.64 2.03 -21.21
C ARG A 110 45.54 1.67 -19.72
N GLN A 111 45.78 2.61 -18.79
CA GLN A 111 45.62 2.35 -17.36
C GLN A 111 44.16 2.18 -16.89
N PHE A 112 43.18 2.56 -17.72
CA PHE A 112 41.77 2.39 -17.38
C PHE A 112 41.24 1.05 -17.87
N ALA A 113 40.45 0.41 -17.01
CA ALA A 113 39.89 -0.91 -17.24
C ALA A 113 38.63 -0.89 -18.12
N PHE A 114 37.90 0.23 -18.10
CA PHE A 114 36.68 0.45 -18.87
C PHE A 114 36.42 1.95 -19.03
N ALA A 115 35.55 2.31 -19.96
CA ALA A 115 35.06 3.67 -20.17
C ALA A 115 33.54 3.71 -19.99
N TYR A 116 33.06 4.78 -19.37
CA TYR A 116 31.64 5.05 -19.16
C TYR A 116 31.38 6.53 -19.43
N SER A 117 30.12 6.86 -19.71
CA SER A 117 29.74 8.21 -20.08
C SER A 117 28.59 8.73 -19.23
N ASP A 118 28.28 10.01 -19.38
CA ASP A 118 26.93 10.49 -19.08
C ASP A 118 25.93 9.80 -20.03
N TYR A 119 24.63 9.92 -19.74
CA TYR A 119 23.60 9.37 -20.61
C TYR A 119 22.33 10.24 -20.59
N PHE A 120 21.44 10.01 -21.56
CA PHE A 120 20.10 10.58 -21.55
C PHE A 120 19.09 9.57 -21.03
N GLU A 121 18.32 9.93 -20.02
CA GLU A 121 17.11 9.21 -19.61
C GLU A 121 15.91 9.78 -20.36
N VAL A 122 15.19 8.94 -21.11
CA VAL A 122 13.99 9.33 -21.85
C VAL A 122 12.78 8.62 -21.24
N ASN A 123 11.88 9.39 -20.62
CA ASN A 123 10.61 8.84 -20.13
C ASN A 123 9.63 8.70 -21.29
N GLU A 124 9.14 7.49 -21.54
CA GLU A 124 8.28 7.21 -22.70
C GLU A 124 6.92 7.90 -22.60
N ALA A 125 6.33 7.98 -21.41
CA ALA A 125 5.01 8.59 -21.21
C ALA A 125 5.05 10.12 -21.38
N SER A 126 6.10 10.78 -20.88
CA SER A 126 6.21 12.24 -20.94
C SER A 126 7.06 12.75 -22.11
N LYS A 127 7.73 11.85 -22.85
CA LYS A 127 8.78 12.15 -23.85
C LYS A 127 9.89 13.07 -23.34
N LYS A 128 10.05 13.20 -22.02
CA LYS A 128 11.05 14.10 -21.41
C LYS A 128 12.42 13.43 -21.48
N ARG A 129 13.40 14.15 -22.03
CA ARG A 129 14.79 13.75 -22.10
C ARG A 129 15.60 14.49 -21.04
N LEU A 130 16.25 13.76 -20.15
CA LEU A 130 17.06 14.31 -19.05
C LEU A 130 18.50 13.81 -19.19
N ARG A 131 19.48 14.70 -19.15
CA ARG A 131 20.90 14.32 -19.06
C ARG A 131 21.20 13.89 -17.62
N ILE A 132 21.82 12.73 -17.47
CA ILE A 132 22.28 12.19 -16.18
C ILE A 132 23.81 12.26 -16.17
N HIS A 133 24.35 12.98 -15.19
CA HIS A 133 25.78 13.09 -14.96
C HIS A 133 26.29 11.95 -14.08
N THR A 134 27.34 11.26 -14.52
CA THR A 134 27.91 10.08 -13.83
C THR A 134 29.32 10.32 -13.27
N LYS A 135 29.87 11.53 -13.44
CA LYS A 135 31.24 11.90 -13.03
C LYS A 135 31.48 11.69 -11.53
N ASP A 136 30.57 12.21 -10.70
CA ASP A 136 30.74 12.21 -9.23
C ASP A 136 30.47 10.84 -8.62
N ASN A 137 29.67 10.01 -9.30
CA ASN A 137 29.34 8.68 -8.85
C ASN A 137 29.06 7.77 -10.05
N ILE A 138 30.02 6.90 -10.37
CA ILE A 138 29.88 5.90 -11.44
C ILE A 138 28.64 5.04 -11.27
N PHE A 139 28.21 4.76 -10.03
CA PHE A 139 27.05 3.91 -9.78
C PHE A 139 25.72 4.56 -10.18
N HIS A 140 25.73 5.81 -10.65
CA HIS A 140 24.60 6.42 -11.34
C HIS A 140 24.41 5.93 -12.78
N THR A 141 25.40 5.24 -13.34
CA THR A 141 25.32 4.64 -14.67
C THR A 141 24.30 3.51 -14.73
N VAL A 142 23.89 3.16 -15.93
CA VAL A 142 23.06 1.98 -16.22
C VAL A 142 23.96 0.84 -16.71
N ALA A 143 23.46 -0.39 -16.71
CA ALA A 143 24.25 -1.56 -17.13
C ALA A 143 24.74 -1.46 -18.59
N GLY A 144 23.95 -0.85 -19.47
CA GLY A 144 24.27 -0.63 -20.88
C GLY A 144 25.20 0.57 -21.13
N GLY A 145 25.91 0.54 -22.25
CA GLY A 145 26.76 1.65 -22.71
C GLY A 145 28.12 1.78 -22.02
N ILE A 146 28.47 0.92 -21.05
CA ILE A 146 29.83 0.85 -20.52
C ILE A 146 30.69 -0.03 -21.43
N MET A 147 31.81 0.51 -21.92
CA MET A 147 32.77 -0.25 -22.72
C MET A 147 33.88 -0.79 -21.83
N PHE A 148 33.92 -2.10 -21.66
CA PHE A 148 34.94 -2.78 -20.86
C PHE A 148 36.03 -3.35 -21.76
N ARG A 149 37.27 -3.41 -21.25
CA ARG A 149 38.25 -4.37 -21.76
C ARG A 149 37.74 -5.76 -21.43
N LYS A 150 37.62 -6.66 -22.41
CA LYS A 150 37.03 -7.99 -22.23
C LYS A 150 37.66 -8.75 -21.06
N ARG A 151 38.99 -8.78 -21.01
CA ARG A 151 39.78 -9.42 -19.93
C ARG A 151 39.35 -9.00 -18.51
N VAL A 152 38.97 -7.73 -18.33
CA VAL A 152 38.61 -7.20 -17.00
C VAL A 152 37.30 -7.83 -16.51
N ILE A 153 36.32 -8.01 -17.40
CA ILE A 153 35.07 -8.70 -17.05
C ILE A 153 35.34 -10.19 -16.78
N GLU A 154 36.22 -10.80 -17.56
CA GLU A 154 36.62 -12.21 -17.40
C GLU A 154 37.27 -12.43 -16.02
N ASP A 155 38.19 -11.55 -15.62
CA ASP A 155 38.92 -11.62 -14.35
C ASP A 155 37.99 -11.52 -13.12
N VAL A 156 36.87 -10.79 -13.22
CA VAL A 156 35.91 -10.62 -12.11
C VAL A 156 34.74 -11.61 -12.13
N GLY A 157 34.71 -12.49 -13.13
CA GLY A 157 33.75 -13.60 -13.23
C GLY A 157 32.38 -13.25 -13.82
N TYR A 158 32.31 -12.28 -14.74
CA TYR A 158 31.06 -11.84 -15.41
C TYR A 158 29.94 -11.41 -14.44
N TYR A 159 28.69 -11.34 -14.92
CA TYR A 159 27.53 -10.90 -14.15
C TYR A 159 26.96 -12.06 -13.29
N ASP A 160 26.69 -11.80 -12.01
CA ASP A 160 26.08 -12.79 -11.11
C ASP A 160 24.58 -12.92 -11.39
N GLU A 161 24.18 -14.09 -11.90
CA GLU A 161 22.82 -14.40 -12.32
C GLU A 161 21.78 -14.37 -11.18
N LYS A 162 22.24 -14.37 -9.92
CA LYS A 162 21.36 -14.34 -8.74
C LYS A 162 21.05 -12.93 -8.25
N LEU A 163 21.75 -11.91 -8.75
CA LEU A 163 21.58 -10.52 -8.32
C LEU A 163 20.60 -9.76 -9.20
N PHE A 164 19.80 -8.90 -8.56
CA PHE A 164 18.89 -7.99 -9.26
C PHE A 164 19.62 -6.83 -9.96
N PHE A 165 20.74 -6.36 -9.39
CA PHE A 165 21.62 -5.33 -9.97
C PHE A 165 23.05 -5.87 -10.16
N PRO A 166 23.25 -6.82 -11.10
CA PRO A 166 24.54 -7.47 -11.27
C PRO A 166 25.60 -6.53 -11.86
N GLU A 167 25.22 -5.44 -12.51
CA GLU A 167 26.13 -4.39 -12.97
C GLU A 167 26.89 -3.73 -11.82
N TYR A 168 26.24 -3.52 -10.66
CA TYR A 168 26.90 -2.98 -9.48
C TYR A 168 27.88 -3.98 -8.88
N ASP A 169 27.58 -5.28 -8.92
CA ASP A 169 28.50 -6.34 -8.50
C ASP A 169 29.79 -6.34 -9.33
N VAL A 170 29.65 -6.28 -10.66
CA VAL A 170 30.78 -6.20 -11.60
C VAL A 170 31.61 -4.93 -11.34
N LEU A 171 30.97 -3.76 -11.24
CA LEU A 171 31.67 -2.50 -10.98
C LEU A 171 32.40 -2.51 -9.63
N LEU A 172 31.77 -3.01 -8.56
CA LEU A 172 32.40 -3.12 -7.24
C LEU A 172 33.62 -4.03 -7.25
N LYS A 173 33.57 -5.15 -7.98
CA LYS A 173 34.72 -6.06 -8.12
C LYS A 173 35.86 -5.40 -8.90
N ILE A 174 35.57 -4.75 -10.03
CA ILE A 174 36.58 -4.11 -10.88
C ILE A 174 37.26 -2.95 -10.14
N LEU A 175 36.48 -2.08 -9.49
CA LEU A 175 36.96 -0.85 -8.84
C LEU A 175 37.85 -1.09 -7.62
N ARG A 176 37.94 -2.33 -7.10
CA ARG A 176 38.89 -2.67 -6.03
C ARG A 176 40.35 -2.43 -6.45
N ASN A 177 40.68 -2.77 -7.70
CA ASN A 177 42.06 -2.77 -8.20
C ASN A 177 42.22 -1.96 -9.50
N ASN A 178 41.14 -1.41 -10.05
CA ASN A 178 41.16 -0.72 -11.33
C ASN A 178 40.41 0.61 -11.27
N LYS A 179 40.58 1.43 -12.32
CA LYS A 179 39.87 2.70 -12.49
C LYS A 179 39.04 2.69 -13.79
N GLY A 180 37.88 3.34 -13.73
CA GLY A 180 37.06 3.65 -14.90
C GLY A 180 37.39 5.02 -15.47
N LEU A 181 37.28 5.17 -16.79
CA LEU A 181 37.44 6.44 -17.49
C LEU A 181 36.08 7.08 -17.74
N HIS A 182 35.78 8.19 -17.06
CA HIS A 182 34.58 8.99 -17.34
C HIS A 182 34.73 9.80 -18.63
N ILE A 183 33.66 9.83 -19.41
CA ILE A 183 33.50 10.67 -20.60
C ILE A 183 32.33 11.62 -20.36
N ASP A 184 32.63 12.91 -20.27
CA ASP A 184 31.66 13.99 -20.06
C ASP A 184 30.87 14.34 -21.34
N LYS A 185 30.23 13.32 -21.90
CA LYS A 185 29.30 13.43 -23.03
C LYS A 185 28.16 12.43 -22.80
N PRO A 186 26.90 12.79 -23.05
CA PRO A 186 25.80 11.86 -22.92
C PRO A 186 25.73 10.93 -24.14
N LEU A 187 26.49 9.83 -24.13
CA LEU A 187 26.66 8.96 -25.32
C LEU A 187 25.69 7.79 -25.41
N TYR A 188 24.93 7.53 -24.34
CA TYR A 188 23.94 6.46 -24.26
C TYR A 188 22.55 7.04 -24.03
N VAL A 189 21.51 6.38 -24.53
CA VAL A 189 20.12 6.78 -24.29
C VAL A 189 19.36 5.62 -23.65
N TYR A 190 19.04 5.80 -22.36
CA TYR A 190 18.27 4.88 -21.54
C TYR A 190 16.77 5.21 -21.61
N ARG A 191 15.95 4.25 -22.06
CA ARG A 191 14.49 4.38 -22.13
C ARG A 191 13.85 3.91 -20.84
N ARG A 192 13.13 4.81 -20.19
CA ARG A 192 12.37 4.50 -18.96
C ARG A 192 10.89 4.30 -19.27
N ARG A 193 10.40 3.10 -18.97
CA ARG A 193 9.02 2.63 -19.19
C ARG A 193 8.35 2.29 -17.87
N LYS A 194 7.03 2.15 -17.85
CA LYS A 194 6.28 1.80 -16.63
C LYS A 194 6.66 0.40 -16.13
N GLU A 195 6.98 -0.48 -17.06
CA GLU A 195 7.36 -1.88 -16.86
C GLU A 195 8.87 -2.06 -16.60
N SER A 196 9.69 -0.99 -16.66
CA SER A 196 11.12 -1.10 -16.38
C SER A 196 11.35 -1.66 -14.96
N LEU A 197 12.33 -2.56 -14.80
CA LEU A 197 12.64 -3.21 -13.52
C LEU A 197 12.83 -2.21 -12.35
N THR A 198 13.33 -1.01 -12.66
CA THR A 198 13.65 0.06 -11.70
C THR A 198 12.46 0.96 -11.33
N THR A 199 11.25 0.72 -11.87
CA THR A 199 10.03 1.46 -11.46
C THR A 199 9.38 0.90 -10.21
N HIS A 200 9.65 -0.34 -9.86
CA HIS A 200 9.02 -1.02 -8.74
C HIS A 200 9.86 -0.88 -7.47
N ALA A 201 9.36 -0.13 -6.49
CA ALA A 201 10.07 0.18 -5.25
C ALA A 201 10.50 -1.07 -4.49
N ARG A 202 9.63 -2.08 -4.49
CA ARG A 202 9.88 -3.41 -3.95
C ARG A 202 11.14 -4.05 -4.53
N ASP A 203 11.24 -4.08 -5.85
CA ASP A 203 12.28 -4.83 -6.56
C ASP A 203 13.63 -4.13 -6.42
N VAL A 204 13.62 -2.80 -6.52
CA VAL A 204 14.78 -1.97 -6.16
C VAL A 204 15.23 -2.22 -4.71
N ARG A 205 14.32 -2.19 -3.73
CA ARG A 205 14.66 -2.48 -2.32
C ARG A 205 15.17 -3.92 -2.14
N HIS A 206 14.68 -4.87 -2.92
CA HIS A 206 15.17 -6.24 -2.90
C HIS A 206 16.62 -6.30 -3.41
N GLY A 207 16.91 -5.74 -4.59
CA GLY A 207 18.25 -5.69 -5.15
C GLY A 207 19.25 -4.97 -4.25
N LEU A 208 18.88 -3.82 -3.70
CA LEU A 208 19.72 -3.09 -2.74
C LEU A 208 20.00 -3.90 -1.47
N ARG A 209 19.05 -4.72 -0.99
CA ARG A 209 19.28 -5.63 0.15
C ARG A 209 20.23 -6.76 -0.20
N GLN A 210 20.16 -7.33 -1.41
CA GLN A 210 21.10 -8.35 -1.86
C GLN A 210 22.54 -7.80 -1.85
N LEU A 211 22.75 -6.60 -2.42
CA LEU A 211 24.05 -5.93 -2.43
C LEU A 211 24.53 -5.63 -1.01
N LYS A 212 23.67 -5.05 -0.16
CA LYS A 212 24.02 -4.74 1.24
C LYS A 212 24.41 -5.97 2.05
N LYS A 213 23.74 -7.11 1.82
CA LYS A 213 24.09 -8.38 2.44
C LYS A 213 25.47 -8.86 1.99
N ARG A 214 25.85 -8.61 0.74
CA ARG A 214 27.12 -9.07 0.15
C ARG A 214 28.31 -8.17 0.50
N TYR A 215 28.15 -6.85 0.47
CA TYR A 215 29.26 -5.90 0.57
C TYR A 215 29.16 -4.92 1.75
N GLY A 216 28.11 -4.97 2.57
CA GLY A 216 27.92 -4.08 3.72
C GLY A 216 26.99 -2.89 3.45
N LYS A 217 26.83 -1.99 4.41
CA LYS A 217 25.80 -0.91 4.35
C LYS A 217 26.18 0.29 3.48
N ASP A 218 27.48 0.52 3.26
CA ASP A 218 28.03 1.72 2.62
C ASP A 218 28.47 1.46 1.19
N ILE A 219 27.56 0.92 0.38
CA ILE A 219 27.82 0.65 -1.03
C ILE A 219 27.31 1.83 -1.85
N PRO A 220 28.15 2.47 -2.67
CA PRO A 220 27.70 3.49 -3.60
C PRO A 220 26.78 2.84 -4.64
N VAL A 221 25.53 3.30 -4.69
CA VAL A 221 24.50 2.88 -5.65
C VAL A 221 23.73 4.11 -6.11
N ARG A 222 23.09 4.05 -7.29
CA ARG A 222 22.19 5.12 -7.73
C ARG A 222 21.09 5.35 -6.70
N SER A 223 20.76 6.62 -6.45
CA SER A 223 19.54 6.95 -5.73
C SER A 223 18.33 6.63 -6.59
N TYR A 224 17.58 5.61 -6.18
CA TYR A 224 16.30 5.27 -6.80
C TYR A 224 15.18 6.00 -6.05
N SER A 225 14.59 7.01 -6.69
CA SER A 225 13.40 7.68 -6.18
C SER A 225 12.18 6.77 -6.35
N VAL A 226 12.01 5.80 -5.46
CA VAL A 226 10.84 4.91 -5.46
C VAL A 226 10.10 5.06 -4.13
N ASN A 227 9.10 5.93 -4.16
CA ASN A 227 8.18 6.09 -3.04
C ASN A 227 7.30 4.84 -2.94
N PRO A 228 7.25 4.15 -1.78
CA PRO A 228 6.41 2.99 -1.65
C PRO A 228 4.94 3.34 -1.90
N SER A 229 4.26 2.55 -2.72
CA SER A 229 2.86 2.77 -3.08
C SER A 229 1.90 2.22 -2.02
N ILE A 230 0.79 2.92 -1.81
CA ILE A 230 -0.25 2.59 -0.85
C ILE A 230 -1.53 2.30 -1.62
N ALA A 231 -2.18 1.18 -1.32
CA ALA A 231 -3.60 0.98 -1.59
C ALA A 231 -4.40 1.12 -0.28
N PHE A 232 -5.46 1.91 -0.30
CA PHE A 232 -6.33 2.12 0.86
C PHE A 232 -7.64 1.34 0.71
N ILE A 233 -8.10 0.69 1.77
CA ILE A 233 -9.41 0.02 1.82
C ILE A 233 -10.15 0.55 3.03
N GLY A 234 -11.23 1.31 2.84
CA GLY A 234 -11.95 1.81 4.00
C GLY A 234 -13.32 2.37 3.73
N CYS A 235 -14.11 2.47 4.79
CA CYS A 235 -15.47 2.98 4.74
C CYS A 235 -15.84 3.67 6.05
N ARG A 236 -17.10 4.13 6.14
CA ARG A 236 -17.62 4.90 7.28
C ARG A 236 -16.85 6.20 7.52
N ASP A 237 -17.26 6.96 8.52
CA ASP A 237 -16.61 8.22 8.86
C ASP A 237 -15.11 8.06 9.19
N VAL A 238 -14.77 7.05 9.99
CA VAL A 238 -13.38 6.77 10.40
C VAL A 238 -12.47 6.55 9.16
N GLY A 239 -12.92 5.74 8.21
CA GLY A 239 -12.18 5.49 6.97
C GLY A 239 -12.08 6.74 6.11
N TYR A 240 -13.16 7.53 5.99
CA TYR A 240 -13.15 8.79 5.23
C TYR A 240 -12.09 9.75 5.78
N GLN A 241 -12.05 9.95 7.10
CA GLN A 241 -11.11 10.88 7.73
C GLN A 241 -9.66 10.40 7.60
N CYS A 242 -9.41 9.09 7.70
CA CYS A 242 -8.08 8.51 7.47
C CYS A 242 -7.65 8.65 6.01
N LEU A 243 -8.53 8.38 5.04
CA LEU A 243 -8.23 8.60 3.62
C LEU A 243 -7.95 10.07 3.32
N HIS A 244 -8.75 10.99 3.87
CA HIS A 244 -8.54 12.42 3.71
C HIS A 244 -7.18 12.86 4.27
N PHE A 245 -6.73 12.29 5.40
CA PHE A 245 -5.37 12.48 5.90
C PHE A 245 -4.30 12.01 4.90
N LEU A 246 -4.45 10.80 4.33
CA LEU A 246 -3.52 10.28 3.31
C LEU A 246 -3.49 11.14 2.05
N LEU A 247 -4.65 11.59 1.55
CA LEU A 247 -4.76 12.46 0.38
C LEU A 247 -4.09 13.82 0.59
N ARG A 248 -4.03 14.33 1.83
CA ARG A 248 -3.38 15.60 2.14
C ARG A 248 -1.87 15.49 2.35
N HIS A 249 -1.40 14.39 2.93
CA HIS A 249 -0.01 14.27 3.39
C HIS A 249 0.82 13.23 2.64
N TYR A 250 0.17 12.26 1.99
CA TYR A 250 0.79 11.11 1.33
C TYR A 250 0.20 10.86 -0.07
N ARG A 251 -0.34 11.89 -0.73
CA ARG A 251 -0.94 11.77 -2.08
C ARG A 251 -0.03 11.08 -3.07
N LYS A 252 1.27 11.40 -3.04
CA LYS A 252 2.29 10.82 -3.95
C LYS A 252 2.52 9.32 -3.72
N ASN A 253 2.14 8.79 -2.55
CA ASN A 253 2.21 7.36 -2.24
C ASN A 253 0.89 6.65 -2.56
N LEU A 254 -0.26 7.35 -2.53
CA LEU A 254 -1.56 6.72 -2.70
C LEU A 254 -1.83 6.37 -4.17
N ALA A 255 -1.70 5.09 -4.49
CA ALA A 255 -1.88 4.58 -5.85
C ALA A 255 -3.33 4.24 -6.18
N THR A 256 -4.13 3.85 -5.17
CA THR A 256 -5.57 3.62 -5.32
C THR A 256 -6.29 3.61 -3.98
N PHE A 257 -7.63 3.73 -3.99
CA PHE A 257 -8.45 3.47 -2.81
C PHE A 257 -9.79 2.79 -3.13
N PHE A 258 -10.22 1.93 -2.20
CA PHE A 258 -11.47 1.17 -2.25
C PHE A 258 -12.40 1.66 -1.13
N THR A 259 -13.68 1.81 -1.46
CA THR A 259 -14.75 2.15 -0.52
C THR A 259 -15.99 1.28 -0.74
N LEU A 260 -16.94 1.30 0.19
CA LEU A 260 -18.18 0.53 0.04
C LEU A 260 -19.11 1.19 -0.98
N HIS A 261 -19.70 0.36 -1.84
CA HIS A 261 -20.78 0.77 -2.73
C HIS A 261 -22.02 1.22 -1.95
N GLU A 262 -22.72 2.25 -2.44
CA GLU A 262 -23.86 2.89 -1.76
C GLU A 262 -25.02 1.92 -1.50
N SER A 263 -25.18 0.88 -2.31
CA SER A 263 -26.18 -0.18 -2.08
C SER A 263 -26.02 -0.93 -0.75
N LEU A 264 -24.89 -0.75 -0.05
CA LEU A 264 -24.64 -1.33 1.28
C LEU A 264 -24.83 -0.32 2.42
N ALA A 265 -25.25 0.91 2.13
CA ALA A 265 -25.40 1.98 3.11
C ALA A 265 -26.35 1.59 4.25
N ASP A 266 -27.54 1.05 3.93
CA ASP A 266 -28.55 0.67 4.92
C ASP A 266 -28.10 -0.47 5.84
N LYS A 267 -27.15 -1.30 5.37
CA LYS A 267 -26.56 -2.42 6.14
C LYS A 267 -25.28 -2.01 6.89
N THR A 268 -24.89 -0.73 6.80
CA THR A 268 -23.62 -0.22 7.32
C THR A 268 -23.86 0.95 8.28
N SER A 269 -23.80 0.68 9.58
CA SER A 269 -23.90 1.74 10.60
C SER A 269 -22.83 2.82 10.38
N ASN A 270 -23.21 4.09 10.50
CA ASN A 270 -22.32 5.22 10.22
C ASN A 270 -21.72 5.22 8.80
N PHE A 271 -22.46 4.75 7.79
CA PHE A 271 -22.05 4.87 6.40
C PHE A 271 -21.74 6.32 6.06
N ARG A 272 -20.63 6.54 5.34
CA ARG A 272 -20.24 7.83 4.79
C ARG A 272 -19.79 7.60 3.36
N SER A 273 -20.45 8.27 2.41
CA SER A 273 -20.02 8.24 1.01
C SER A 273 -18.69 8.96 0.84
N PHE A 274 -17.83 8.42 -0.03
CA PHE A 274 -16.54 9.00 -0.39
C PHE A 274 -16.63 9.85 -1.67
N GLU A 275 -17.82 10.05 -2.24
CA GLU A 275 -18.04 10.73 -3.53
C GLU A 275 -17.33 12.09 -3.62
N ALA A 276 -17.40 12.90 -2.56
CA ALA A 276 -16.73 14.19 -2.52
C ALA A 276 -15.19 14.09 -2.62
N LEU A 277 -14.59 13.03 -2.06
CA LEU A 277 -13.15 12.78 -2.20
C LEU A 277 -12.83 12.25 -3.60
N ILE A 278 -13.64 11.33 -4.13
CA ILE A 278 -13.48 10.79 -5.49
C ILE A 278 -13.50 11.91 -6.53
N LYS A 279 -14.50 12.80 -6.47
CA LYS A 279 -14.62 13.94 -7.39
C LYS A 279 -13.44 14.91 -7.27
N ARG A 280 -12.94 15.15 -6.04
CA ARG A 280 -11.85 16.09 -5.79
C ARG A 280 -10.46 15.55 -6.17
N PHE A 281 -10.27 14.24 -6.07
CA PHE A 281 -9.00 13.54 -6.29
C PHE A 281 -9.14 12.49 -7.40
N ASN A 282 -9.64 12.93 -8.55
CA ASN A 282 -9.99 12.08 -9.71
C ASN A 282 -8.79 11.57 -10.51
N ASP A 283 -7.59 12.04 -10.21
CA ASP A 283 -6.31 11.55 -10.72
C ASP A 283 -5.89 10.21 -10.09
N ILE A 284 -6.49 9.82 -8.97
CA ILE A 284 -6.20 8.57 -8.27
C ILE A 284 -7.33 7.56 -8.56
N PRO A 285 -7.02 6.39 -9.15
CA PRO A 285 -8.00 5.33 -9.36
C PRO A 285 -8.73 4.98 -8.06
N SER A 286 -10.06 4.92 -8.12
CA SER A 286 -10.89 4.60 -6.96
C SER A 286 -12.00 3.62 -7.31
N TYR A 287 -12.39 2.79 -6.34
CA TYR A 287 -13.34 1.70 -6.55
C TYR A 287 -14.41 1.70 -5.46
N LYS A 288 -15.68 1.70 -5.87
CA LYS A 288 -16.81 1.45 -4.98
C LYS A 288 -17.19 -0.03 -5.10
N VAL A 289 -17.01 -0.80 -4.03
CA VAL A 289 -17.11 -2.26 -4.09
C VAL A 289 -18.20 -2.79 -3.17
N LYS A 290 -18.85 -3.87 -3.61
CA LYS A 290 -19.74 -4.69 -2.76
C LYS A 290 -18.96 -5.76 -2.00
N ASP A 291 -17.94 -6.32 -2.64
CA ASP A 291 -17.04 -7.32 -2.08
C ASP A 291 -15.59 -6.99 -2.49
N ILE A 292 -14.72 -6.78 -1.51
CA ILE A 292 -13.30 -6.51 -1.79
C ILE A 292 -12.57 -7.75 -2.31
N ASN A 293 -13.07 -8.94 -2.02
CA ASN A 293 -12.43 -10.21 -2.37
C ASN A 293 -12.85 -10.74 -3.75
N SER A 294 -13.65 -9.99 -4.53
CA SER A 294 -14.01 -10.45 -5.88
C SER A 294 -12.75 -10.56 -6.75
N LYS A 295 -12.71 -11.57 -7.63
CA LYS A 295 -11.57 -11.84 -8.52
C LYS A 295 -11.07 -10.60 -9.27
N SER A 296 -11.99 -9.74 -9.70
CA SER A 296 -11.68 -8.46 -10.36
C SER A 296 -10.83 -7.52 -9.51
N HIS A 297 -11.13 -7.38 -8.22
CA HIS A 297 -10.41 -6.49 -7.30
C HIS A 297 -9.08 -7.11 -6.85
N VAL A 298 -9.04 -8.42 -6.66
CA VAL A 298 -7.79 -9.17 -6.42
C VAL A 298 -6.82 -8.95 -7.58
N HIS A 299 -7.25 -9.22 -8.83
CA HIS A 299 -6.41 -8.98 -10.01
C HIS A 299 -6.01 -7.50 -10.18
N ALA A 300 -6.87 -6.55 -9.79
CA ALA A 300 -6.53 -5.13 -9.84
C ALA A 300 -5.38 -4.81 -8.87
N LEU A 301 -5.45 -5.32 -7.63
CA LEU A 301 -4.39 -5.17 -6.63
C LEU A 301 -3.11 -5.92 -7.01
N GLU A 302 -3.20 -7.13 -7.57
CA GLU A 302 -2.06 -7.92 -8.03
C GLU A 302 -1.31 -7.26 -9.18
N ARG A 303 -2.04 -6.61 -10.10
CA ARG A 303 -1.43 -5.84 -11.20
C ARG A 303 -0.79 -4.56 -10.69
N LEU A 304 -1.41 -3.91 -9.71
CA LEU A 304 -0.91 -2.68 -9.12
C LEU A 304 0.32 -2.91 -8.24
N LYS A 305 0.41 -4.09 -7.59
CA LYS A 305 1.46 -4.46 -6.64
C LYS A 305 1.76 -3.36 -5.61
N PRO A 306 0.75 -2.87 -4.86
CA PRO A 306 0.99 -1.85 -3.84
C PRO A 306 2.05 -2.32 -2.84
N ASP A 307 2.91 -1.44 -2.36
CA ASP A 307 3.88 -1.81 -1.33
C ASP A 307 3.23 -2.00 0.04
N LEU A 308 2.18 -1.23 0.35
CA LEU A 308 1.44 -1.26 1.61
C LEU A 308 -0.06 -1.23 1.33
N ILE A 309 -0.84 -2.05 2.04
CA ILE A 309 -2.30 -1.91 2.09
C ILE A 309 -2.68 -1.37 3.47
N ILE A 310 -3.52 -0.33 3.52
CA ILE A 310 -4.08 0.21 4.77
C ILE A 310 -5.59 -0.02 4.77
N GLN A 311 -6.05 -0.87 5.69
CA GLN A 311 -7.46 -1.14 5.97
C GLN A 311 -7.96 -0.26 7.12
N VAL A 312 -9.10 0.41 6.95
CA VAL A 312 -9.72 1.22 8.01
C VAL A 312 -11.24 1.04 8.03
N ALA A 313 -11.76 0.60 9.17
CA ALA A 313 -13.21 0.47 9.43
C ALA A 313 -13.98 -0.43 8.43
N TRP A 314 -13.27 -1.35 7.78
CA TRP A 314 -13.83 -2.32 6.85
C TRP A 314 -14.40 -3.53 7.60
N SER A 315 -15.60 -3.99 7.22
CA SER A 315 -16.30 -5.07 7.95
C SER A 315 -16.16 -6.44 7.31
N GLN A 316 -15.64 -6.54 6.10
CA GLN A 316 -15.43 -7.83 5.43
C GLN A 316 -14.05 -8.35 5.79
N MET A 317 -13.92 -9.67 5.94
CA MET A 317 -12.61 -10.32 6.01
C MET A 317 -11.90 -10.10 4.68
N ILE A 318 -10.65 -9.66 4.71
CA ILE A 318 -9.80 -9.56 3.51
C ILE A 318 -9.16 -10.92 3.30
N CYS A 319 -9.27 -11.48 2.09
CA CYS A 319 -8.72 -12.80 1.78
C CYS A 319 -7.19 -12.81 1.75
N ASP A 320 -6.64 -14.00 1.92
CA ASP A 320 -5.21 -14.27 1.88
C ASP A 320 -4.52 -13.76 0.61
N ASP A 321 -5.20 -13.87 -0.53
CA ASP A 321 -4.69 -13.41 -1.82
C ASP A 321 -4.37 -11.92 -1.77
N ILE A 322 -5.21 -11.11 -1.13
CA ILE A 322 -4.96 -9.67 -0.96
C ILE A 322 -3.90 -9.40 0.11
N ILE A 323 -3.95 -10.11 1.23
CA ILE A 323 -3.01 -9.90 2.36
C ILE A 323 -1.55 -10.13 1.93
N LYS A 324 -1.32 -11.06 1.00
CA LYS A 324 0.03 -11.46 0.53
C LYS A 324 0.61 -10.54 -0.56
N ILE A 325 -0.21 -9.71 -1.21
CA ILE A 325 0.24 -8.80 -2.29
C ILE A 325 1.31 -7.80 -1.80
N PRO A 326 1.06 -7.00 -0.74
CA PRO A 326 1.95 -5.90 -0.38
C PRO A 326 3.26 -6.35 0.28
N SER A 327 4.38 -5.87 -0.25
CA SER A 327 5.72 -6.23 0.26
C SER A 327 6.02 -5.72 1.67
N LEU A 328 5.34 -4.65 2.11
CA LEU A 328 5.42 -4.09 3.47
C LEU A 328 4.25 -4.58 4.35
N GLY A 329 3.34 -5.39 3.79
CA GLY A 329 2.20 -6.00 4.47
C GLY A 329 0.89 -5.21 4.35
N CYS A 330 -0.17 -5.81 4.90
CA CYS A 330 -1.47 -5.17 5.06
C CYS A 330 -1.60 -4.75 6.53
N VAL A 331 -2.01 -3.51 6.79
CA VAL A 331 -2.18 -2.96 8.14
C VAL A 331 -3.62 -2.51 8.38
N GLY A 332 -4.11 -2.74 9.58
CA GLY A 332 -5.48 -2.46 9.98
C GLY A 332 -5.55 -1.65 11.26
N PHE A 333 -6.78 -1.24 11.58
CA PHE A 333 -7.11 -0.58 12.85
C PHE A 333 -8.28 -1.30 13.50
N HIS A 334 -8.10 -1.64 14.77
CA HIS A 334 -9.16 -2.22 15.58
C HIS A 334 -9.47 -1.35 16.78
N ALA A 335 -10.74 -1.04 16.99
CA ALA A 335 -11.19 -0.11 18.03
C ALA A 335 -11.25 -0.78 19.42
N SER A 336 -10.17 -1.45 19.80
CA SER A 336 -9.91 -1.98 21.14
C SER A 336 -8.40 -1.95 21.43
N LEU A 337 -8.02 -2.33 22.67
CA LEU A 337 -6.64 -2.60 23.04
C LEU A 337 -6.33 -4.09 22.87
N LEU A 338 -6.03 -4.50 21.63
CA LEU A 338 -5.70 -5.89 21.27
C LEU A 338 -4.65 -6.48 22.21
N PRO A 339 -4.68 -7.78 22.57
CA PRO A 339 -5.52 -8.85 22.00
C PRO A 339 -6.95 -8.91 22.56
N LYS A 340 -7.33 -8.04 23.50
CA LYS A 340 -8.70 -8.03 24.02
C LYS A 340 -9.68 -7.48 22.98
N ASP A 341 -10.89 -8.04 22.99
CA ASP A 341 -12.05 -7.55 22.25
C ASP A 341 -11.90 -7.61 20.72
N ARG A 342 -11.23 -8.64 20.20
CA ARG A 342 -11.17 -8.97 18.75
C ARG A 342 -12.59 -9.12 18.17
N GLY A 343 -12.75 -8.85 16.88
CA GLY A 343 -14.00 -9.10 16.15
C GLY A 343 -14.99 -7.94 16.15
N GLY A 344 -16.27 -8.23 16.34
CA GLY A 344 -17.35 -7.32 15.99
C GLY A 344 -17.71 -6.30 17.08
N SER A 345 -18.13 -5.10 16.65
CA SER A 345 -18.78 -4.08 17.49
C SER A 345 -18.04 -3.71 18.81
N PRO A 346 -16.69 -3.60 18.84
CA PRO A 346 -15.93 -3.44 20.08
C PRO A 346 -16.30 -2.17 20.86
N VAL A 347 -16.58 -1.06 20.17
CA VAL A 347 -17.00 0.21 20.81
C VAL A 347 -18.34 0.06 21.53
N ASN A 348 -19.33 -0.59 20.89
CA ASN A 348 -20.64 -0.77 21.51
C ASN A 348 -20.51 -1.65 22.76
N TRP A 349 -19.77 -2.76 22.67
CA TRP A 349 -19.55 -3.65 23.81
C TRP A 349 -18.81 -2.98 24.96
N ALA A 350 -17.79 -2.15 24.68
CA ALA A 350 -17.10 -1.38 25.71
C ALA A 350 -18.06 -0.45 26.48
N ILE A 351 -18.92 0.26 25.76
CA ILE A 351 -19.90 1.17 26.38
C ILE A 351 -20.92 0.37 27.20
N ILE A 352 -21.44 -0.75 26.65
CA ILE A 352 -22.41 -1.63 27.32
C ILE A 352 -21.87 -2.14 28.65
N ARG A 353 -20.62 -2.61 28.67
CA ARG A 353 -19.94 -3.09 29.89
C ARG A 353 -19.52 -1.97 30.86
N GLY A 354 -19.73 -0.71 30.50
CA GLY A 354 -19.35 0.42 31.34
C GLY A 354 -17.84 0.66 31.42
N GLU A 355 -17.08 0.25 30.42
CA GLU A 355 -15.63 0.49 30.35
C GLU A 355 -15.34 2.00 30.43
N ASN A 356 -14.38 2.40 31.26
CA ASN A 356 -13.94 3.79 31.40
C ASN A 356 -12.55 4.07 30.78
N ARG A 357 -11.82 3.00 30.43
CA ARG A 357 -10.52 3.03 29.76
C ARG A 357 -10.61 2.19 28.49
N TRP A 358 -10.34 2.81 27.36
CA TRP A 358 -10.44 2.16 26.06
C TRP A 358 -9.29 2.58 25.14
N GLY A 359 -9.36 2.18 23.88
CA GLY A 359 -8.38 2.58 22.89
C GLY A 359 -8.60 1.97 21.52
N THR A 360 -7.61 2.16 20.67
CA THR A 360 -7.51 1.58 19.33
C THR A 360 -6.11 1.02 19.12
N SER A 361 -6.00 -0.02 18.30
CA SER A 361 -4.76 -0.71 17.97
C SER A 361 -4.51 -0.64 16.46
N MET A 362 -3.28 -0.31 16.08
CA MET A 362 -2.79 -0.47 14.71
C MET A 362 -1.96 -1.75 14.65
N PHE A 363 -2.25 -2.62 13.68
CA PHE A 363 -1.68 -3.98 13.63
C PHE A 363 -1.54 -4.45 12.18
N PHE A 364 -0.72 -5.46 11.94
CA PHE A 364 -0.63 -6.17 10.66
C PHE A 364 -1.79 -7.16 10.54
N LEU A 365 -2.42 -7.21 9.37
CA LEU A 365 -3.40 -8.25 9.06
C LEU A 365 -2.67 -9.56 8.80
N GLU A 366 -3.21 -10.62 9.37
CA GLU A 366 -2.82 -12.02 9.19
C GLU A 366 -4.09 -12.85 8.96
N PRO A 367 -3.97 -14.10 8.47
CA PRO A 367 -5.11 -15.01 8.43
C PRO A 367 -5.70 -15.18 9.83
N GLY A 368 -6.95 -14.75 10.02
CA GLY A 368 -7.64 -14.77 11.31
C GLY A 368 -8.25 -13.43 11.70
N VAL A 369 -8.93 -13.41 12.86
CA VAL A 369 -9.67 -12.22 13.33
C VAL A 369 -8.79 -11.41 14.26
N ASP A 370 -8.32 -10.25 13.79
CA ASP A 370 -7.57 -9.24 14.55
C ASP A 370 -6.38 -9.81 15.37
N ASN A 371 -5.71 -10.83 14.83
CA ASN A 371 -4.68 -11.63 15.52
C ASN A 371 -3.23 -11.23 15.20
N GLY A 372 -2.99 -10.52 14.09
CA GLY A 372 -1.63 -10.23 13.65
C GLY A 372 -0.85 -9.25 14.52
N ASP A 373 0.45 -9.11 14.23
CA ASP A 373 1.40 -8.34 15.03
C ASP A 373 0.98 -6.88 15.25
N ILE A 374 1.15 -6.39 16.48
CA ILE A 374 0.78 -5.02 16.86
C ILE A 374 1.92 -4.06 16.54
N ILE A 375 1.57 -2.96 15.86
CA ILE A 375 2.44 -1.82 15.56
C ILE A 375 2.37 -0.82 16.71
N ALA A 376 1.16 -0.43 17.10
CA ALA A 376 0.90 0.59 18.11
C ALA A 376 -0.47 0.42 18.77
N ARG A 377 -0.62 1.00 19.95
CA ARG A 377 -1.92 1.17 20.63
C ARG A 377 -2.04 2.60 21.14
N GLN A 378 -3.22 3.18 21.06
CA GLN A 378 -3.50 4.48 21.64
C GLN A 378 -4.73 4.40 22.56
N LYS A 379 -4.54 4.82 23.81
CA LYS A 379 -5.56 4.78 24.87
C LYS A 379 -6.33 6.10 24.93
N PHE A 380 -7.59 6.04 25.36
CA PHE A 380 -8.42 7.20 25.72
C PHE A 380 -9.51 6.77 26.73
N SER A 381 -10.13 7.73 27.40
CA SER A 381 -11.22 7.46 28.35
C SER A 381 -12.59 7.47 27.68
N ILE A 382 -13.49 6.64 28.21
CA ILE A 382 -14.92 6.69 27.94
C ILE A 382 -15.59 7.25 29.19
N THR A 383 -16.24 8.39 29.05
CA THR A 383 -16.98 9.08 30.12
C THR A 383 -18.45 8.66 30.09
N LEU A 384 -19.21 9.03 31.13
CA LEU A 384 -20.66 8.80 31.15
C LEU A 384 -21.39 9.57 30.04
N ASN A 385 -20.87 10.71 29.60
CA ASN A 385 -21.48 11.52 28.54
C ASN A 385 -21.17 11.02 27.13
N ASP A 386 -20.25 10.06 26.99
CA ASP A 386 -19.90 9.51 25.70
C ASP A 386 -21.02 8.62 25.14
N THR A 387 -21.24 8.73 23.84
CA THR A 387 -22.07 7.82 23.05
C THR A 387 -21.17 7.02 22.11
N CYS A 388 -21.72 6.03 21.41
CA CYS A 388 -20.96 5.33 20.37
C CYS A 388 -20.34 6.31 19.36
N ARG A 389 -21.05 7.38 18.96
CA ARG A 389 -20.54 8.40 18.05
C ARG A 389 -19.29 9.10 18.59
N THR A 390 -19.35 9.63 19.82
CA THR A 390 -18.22 10.37 20.39
C THR A 390 -17.02 9.47 20.67
N VAL A 391 -17.25 8.18 20.97
CA VAL A 391 -16.17 7.20 21.07
C VAL A 391 -15.55 6.93 19.70
N TYR A 392 -16.34 6.81 18.63
CA TYR A 392 -15.78 6.71 17.26
C TYR A 392 -15.00 7.96 16.86
N ASP A 393 -15.39 9.16 17.27
CA ASP A 393 -14.61 10.39 17.04
C ASP A 393 -13.23 10.31 17.73
N LYS A 394 -13.19 9.80 18.96
CA LYS A 394 -11.94 9.53 19.70
C LYS A 394 -11.09 8.47 18.99
N VAL A 395 -11.71 7.39 18.48
CA VAL A 395 -11.03 6.37 17.67
C VAL A 395 -10.43 6.98 16.41
N THR A 396 -11.19 7.80 15.67
CA THR A 396 -10.70 8.49 14.46
C THR A 396 -9.48 9.35 14.76
N LYS A 397 -9.55 10.18 15.83
CA LYS A 397 -8.43 11.03 16.25
C LYS A 397 -7.19 10.19 16.59
N ALA A 398 -7.38 9.08 17.30
CA ALA A 398 -6.30 8.17 17.65
C ALA A 398 -5.71 7.45 16.42
N ASN A 399 -6.53 6.98 15.49
CA ASN A 399 -6.06 6.35 14.25
C ASN A 399 -5.22 7.33 13.41
N ILE A 400 -5.67 8.58 13.25
CA ILE A 400 -4.91 9.62 12.53
C ILE A 400 -3.57 9.91 13.22
N ASN A 401 -3.54 9.94 14.55
CA ASN A 401 -2.29 10.12 15.30
C ASN A 401 -1.34 8.94 15.07
N MET A 402 -1.83 7.71 15.11
CA MET A 402 -1.01 6.53 14.80
C MET A 402 -0.52 6.54 13.35
N LEU A 403 -1.36 6.92 12.37
CA LEU A 403 -0.92 7.11 10.99
C LEU A 403 0.20 8.14 10.89
N ARG A 404 0.06 9.30 11.54
CA ARG A 404 1.09 10.36 11.55
C ARG A 404 2.43 9.85 12.11
N THR A 405 2.40 9.04 13.16
CA THR A 405 3.61 8.54 13.83
C THR A 405 4.25 7.34 13.14
N TYR A 406 3.44 6.39 12.63
CA TYR A 406 3.93 5.08 12.20
C TYR A 406 3.93 4.87 10.68
N LEU A 407 3.20 5.68 9.90
CA LEU A 407 3.24 5.55 8.44
C LEU A 407 4.65 5.76 7.85
N PRO A 408 5.47 6.73 8.29
CA PRO A 408 6.86 6.83 7.83
C PRO A 408 7.67 5.54 8.07
N LYS A 409 7.49 4.91 9.25
CA LYS A 409 8.16 3.66 9.61
C LYS A 409 7.66 2.47 8.78
N LEU A 410 6.37 2.43 8.45
CA LEU A 410 5.81 1.42 7.56
C LEU A 410 6.42 1.54 6.17
N LEU A 411 6.45 2.76 5.61
CA LEU A 411 7.01 3.03 4.30
C LEU A 411 8.52 2.73 4.22
N SER A 412 9.28 2.95 5.31
CA SER A 412 10.70 2.57 5.39
C SER A 412 10.92 1.09 5.76
N GLY A 413 9.87 0.31 6.03
CA GLY A 413 9.98 -1.09 6.44
C GLY A 413 10.54 -1.32 7.85
N THR A 414 10.50 -0.31 8.72
CA THR A 414 11.03 -0.34 10.11
C THR A 414 9.94 -0.25 11.17
N ALA A 415 8.68 -0.43 10.79
CA ALA A 415 7.57 -0.45 11.75
C ALA A 415 7.71 -1.61 12.75
N PRO A 416 7.41 -1.39 14.05
CA PRO A 416 7.44 -2.44 15.06
C PRO A 416 6.48 -3.59 14.74
N ARG A 417 6.87 -4.80 15.14
CA ARG A 417 6.04 -6.01 15.08
C ARG A 417 6.05 -6.69 16.45
N LYS A 418 4.98 -6.49 17.22
CA LYS A 418 4.82 -7.12 18.53
C LYS A 418 3.75 -8.20 18.48
N LYS A 419 4.16 -9.47 18.59
CA LYS A 419 3.25 -10.61 18.69
C LYS A 419 2.24 -10.40 19.81
N GLN A 420 1.00 -10.74 19.52
CA GLN A 420 -0.08 -10.75 20.49
C GLN A 420 0.09 -11.94 21.45
N ASN A 421 -0.33 -11.77 22.71
CA ASN A 421 -0.40 -12.88 23.65
C ASN A 421 -1.78 -13.54 23.54
N GLU A 422 -1.83 -14.70 22.90
CA GLU A 422 -3.09 -15.43 22.65
C GLU A 422 -3.84 -15.80 23.94
N ARG A 423 -3.16 -15.98 25.07
CA ARG A 423 -3.82 -16.26 26.36
C ARG A 423 -4.65 -15.10 26.89
N LEU A 424 -4.45 -13.89 26.35
CA LEU A 424 -5.18 -12.68 26.72
C LEU A 424 -6.25 -12.30 25.69
N ALA A 425 -6.41 -13.10 24.61
CA ALA A 425 -7.34 -12.80 23.55
C ALA A 425 -8.78 -13.02 23.99
N THR A 426 -9.65 -12.06 23.68
CA THR A 426 -11.10 -12.18 23.87
C THR A 426 -11.81 -11.74 22.60
N TYR A 427 -13.02 -12.26 22.39
CA TYR A 427 -13.76 -12.09 21.13
C TYR A 427 -15.15 -11.53 21.39
N ASN A 428 -15.53 -10.56 20.57
CA ASN A 428 -16.87 -10.00 20.55
C ASN A 428 -17.60 -10.40 19.27
N LYS A 429 -18.89 -10.71 19.42
CA LYS A 429 -19.79 -10.91 18.28
C LYS A 429 -20.17 -9.57 17.68
N ARG A 430 -20.32 -9.54 16.35
CA ARG A 430 -20.95 -8.40 15.66
C ARG A 430 -22.40 -8.32 16.09
N ARG A 431 -22.82 -7.14 16.53
CA ARG A 431 -24.21 -6.88 16.92
C ARG A 431 -25.15 -6.77 15.73
N LYS A 432 -26.40 -7.20 15.94
CA LYS A 432 -27.52 -7.04 15.00
C LYS A 432 -28.52 -6.00 15.49
N SER A 433 -29.37 -5.49 14.60
CA SER A 433 -30.41 -4.50 14.91
C SER A 433 -31.45 -5.03 15.88
N GLU A 434 -31.76 -6.32 15.80
CA GLU A 434 -32.81 -6.98 16.59
C GLU A 434 -32.39 -7.12 18.07
N GLU A 435 -31.08 -7.11 18.33
CA GLU A 435 -30.47 -7.14 19.68
C GLU A 435 -30.50 -5.75 20.35
N GLY A 436 -31.41 -4.87 19.94
CA GLY A 436 -31.59 -3.52 20.48
C GLY A 436 -32.56 -3.44 21.67
N LEU A 437 -33.27 -4.54 21.99
CA LEU A 437 -34.29 -4.55 23.04
C LEU A 437 -33.70 -4.15 24.39
N ILE A 438 -34.36 -3.22 25.09
CA ILE A 438 -33.99 -2.78 26.43
C ILE A 438 -34.56 -3.77 27.44
N ASP A 439 -33.67 -4.32 28.27
CA ASP A 439 -34.06 -5.06 29.46
C ASP A 439 -34.17 -4.08 30.65
N TRP A 440 -35.41 -3.77 31.04
CA TRP A 440 -35.69 -2.85 32.15
C TRP A 440 -35.36 -3.44 33.52
N PHE A 441 -35.22 -4.77 33.63
CA PHE A 441 -34.82 -5.46 34.87
C PHE A 441 -33.33 -5.34 35.17
N LYS A 442 -32.57 -4.58 34.38
CA LYS A 442 -31.20 -4.19 34.66
C LYS A 442 -31.12 -2.92 35.50
N SER A 443 -29.94 -2.66 36.06
CA SER A 443 -29.65 -1.42 36.76
C SER A 443 -29.81 -0.19 35.85
N SER A 444 -30.07 0.97 36.46
CA SER A 444 -30.18 2.26 35.79
C SER A 444 -28.95 2.58 34.94
N GLN A 445 -27.77 2.19 35.41
CA GLN A 445 -26.49 2.38 34.73
C GLN A 445 -26.35 1.45 33.52
N GLU A 446 -26.73 0.19 33.62
CA GLU A 446 -26.72 -0.77 32.50
C GLU A 446 -27.70 -0.36 31.41
N VAL A 447 -28.94 0.01 31.77
CA VAL A 447 -29.94 0.51 30.80
C VAL A 447 -29.44 1.78 30.12
N TYR A 448 -28.83 2.70 30.87
CA TYR A 448 -28.24 3.91 30.31
C TYR A 448 -27.08 3.62 29.34
N ASN A 449 -26.18 2.70 29.73
CA ASN A 449 -25.08 2.24 28.88
C ASN A 449 -25.60 1.59 27.60
N TRP A 450 -26.64 0.76 27.70
CA TRP A 450 -27.30 0.14 26.55
C TRP A 450 -27.83 1.19 25.58
N ILE A 451 -28.57 2.18 26.07
CA ILE A 451 -29.12 3.26 25.24
C ILE A 451 -28.01 4.07 24.55
N ARG A 452 -26.98 4.52 25.29
CA ARG A 452 -25.92 5.38 24.72
C ARG A 452 -24.95 4.61 23.81
N ALA A 453 -24.83 3.29 23.96
CA ALA A 453 -24.06 2.44 23.07
C ALA A 453 -24.73 2.24 21.71
N LEU A 454 -26.06 2.38 21.62
CA LEU A 454 -26.86 2.02 20.44
C LEU A 454 -27.56 3.18 19.78
N THR A 455 -27.42 4.39 20.32
CA THR A 455 -27.94 5.62 19.73
C THR A 455 -27.28 5.94 18.39
N HIS A 456 -27.72 7.01 17.73
CA HIS A 456 -27.21 7.48 16.45
C HIS A 456 -25.68 7.46 16.39
N PRO A 457 -25.06 6.87 15.35
CA PRO A 457 -25.64 6.42 14.07
C PRO A 457 -26.06 4.94 14.02
N TYR A 458 -26.25 4.28 15.16
CA TYR A 458 -26.70 2.88 15.21
C TYR A 458 -28.24 2.78 15.16
N PRO A 459 -28.80 1.58 14.93
CA PRO A 459 -30.26 1.38 14.81
C PRO A 459 -31.12 1.78 16.01
N GLY A 460 -30.52 2.09 17.17
CA GLY A 460 -31.24 2.48 18.38
C GLY A 460 -31.50 1.32 19.33
N ALA A 461 -31.46 1.61 20.64
CA ALA A 461 -32.08 0.74 21.64
C ALA A 461 -33.60 0.91 21.56
N PHE A 462 -34.38 -0.15 21.75
CA PHE A 462 -35.83 -0.09 21.65
C PHE A 462 -36.55 -0.83 22.77
N THR A 463 -37.82 -0.49 22.96
CA THR A 463 -38.75 -1.17 23.87
C THR A 463 -40.16 -1.20 23.26
N PHE A 464 -41.12 -1.78 23.98
CA PHE A 464 -42.52 -1.82 23.56
C PHE A 464 -43.41 -1.16 24.61
N LEU A 465 -44.40 -0.42 24.13
CA LEU A 465 -45.50 0.13 24.93
C LEU A 465 -46.79 -0.12 24.15
N ASP A 466 -47.76 -0.81 24.74
CA ASP A 466 -49.01 -1.23 24.09
C ASP A 466 -48.77 -1.92 22.74
N ASN A 467 -47.83 -2.89 22.71
CA ASN A 467 -47.37 -3.61 21.51
C ASN A 467 -46.78 -2.75 20.39
N LYS A 468 -46.55 -1.45 20.63
CA LYS A 468 -45.91 -0.54 19.68
C LYS A 468 -44.44 -0.38 20.03
N LYS A 469 -43.58 -0.52 19.02
CA LYS A 469 -42.12 -0.36 19.19
C LYS A 469 -41.72 1.11 19.31
N PHE A 470 -40.89 1.39 20.30
CA PHE A 470 -40.30 2.71 20.55
C PHE A 470 -38.78 2.61 20.62
N TYR A 471 -38.09 3.41 19.82
CA TYR A 471 -36.65 3.64 19.95
C TYR A 471 -36.38 4.71 21.00
N ILE A 472 -35.34 4.49 21.80
CA ILE A 472 -34.88 5.40 22.84
C ILE A 472 -33.52 5.97 22.41
N TRP A 473 -33.52 7.24 21.99
CA TRP A 473 -32.34 7.88 21.41
C TRP A 473 -31.48 8.62 22.44
N LYS A 474 -32.10 9.12 23.50
CA LYS A 474 -31.40 9.85 24.56
C LYS A 474 -32.03 9.59 25.90
N ALA A 475 -31.20 9.23 26.88
CA ALA A 475 -31.59 9.08 28.27
C ALA A 475 -30.60 9.78 29.20
N SER A 476 -30.88 9.82 30.49
CA SER A 476 -29.95 10.28 31.53
C SER A 476 -30.20 9.52 32.82
N ILE A 477 -29.13 9.22 33.54
CA ILE A 477 -29.21 8.69 34.89
C ILE A 477 -29.82 9.76 35.79
N SER A 478 -30.83 9.39 36.57
CA SER A 478 -31.39 10.25 37.60
C SER A 478 -30.72 9.94 38.93
N ARG A 479 -30.20 10.98 39.61
CA ARG A 479 -29.80 10.86 41.02
C ARG A 479 -30.99 10.87 41.98
N ALA A 480 -32.22 11.03 41.47
CA ALA A 480 -33.43 10.96 42.27
C ALA A 480 -33.74 9.49 42.62
N THR A 481 -32.91 8.90 43.49
CA THR A 481 -33.07 7.56 44.09
C THR A 481 -34.30 7.47 45.01
N LYS A 482 -35.00 8.59 45.24
CA LYS A 482 -36.16 8.69 46.14
C LYS A 482 -37.52 8.77 45.44
N VAL A 483 -37.63 8.49 44.14
CA VAL A 483 -38.93 8.09 43.59
C VAL A 483 -39.20 6.64 44.02
N ARG A 484 -39.42 6.45 45.33
CA ARG A 484 -40.00 5.22 45.89
C ARG A 484 -41.48 5.23 45.49
N ALA A 485 -41.77 4.96 44.22
CA ALA A 485 -43.06 4.41 43.88
C ALA A 485 -43.07 3.01 44.51
N LYS A 486 -43.53 2.89 45.76
CA LYS A 486 -43.51 1.65 46.57
C LYS A 486 -44.28 0.48 45.90
N ARG A 487 -44.84 0.67 44.69
CA ARG A 487 -45.64 -0.29 43.93
C ARG A 487 -45.29 -0.40 42.43
N SER A 488 -44.23 0.23 41.93
CA SER A 488 -43.88 0.14 40.49
C SER A 488 -42.86 -0.97 40.18
N ARG A 489 -43.03 -1.60 39.01
CA ARG A 489 -42.16 -2.65 38.46
C ARG A 489 -41.18 -2.06 37.44
N PRO A 490 -39.99 -2.68 37.24
CA PRO A 490 -39.10 -2.28 36.15
C PRO A 490 -39.83 -2.26 34.79
N GLY A 491 -39.69 -1.16 34.05
CA GLY A 491 -40.43 -0.86 32.82
C GLY A 491 -41.60 0.12 32.99
N ASP A 492 -42.11 0.31 34.21
CA ASP A 492 -43.21 1.24 34.46
C ASP A 492 -42.77 2.70 34.25
N ILE A 493 -43.62 3.49 33.58
CA ILE A 493 -43.47 4.94 33.50
C ILE A 493 -44.00 5.52 34.83
N VAL A 494 -43.09 5.95 35.70
CA VAL A 494 -43.45 6.40 37.07
C VAL A 494 -43.73 7.90 37.16
N SER A 495 -43.27 8.69 36.19
CA SER A 495 -43.53 10.14 36.16
C SER A 495 -43.26 10.74 34.79
N LYS A 496 -44.04 11.75 34.42
CA LYS A 496 -43.84 12.58 33.24
C LYS A 496 -43.58 14.01 33.68
N VAL A 497 -42.43 14.55 33.32
CA VAL A 497 -42.05 15.93 33.69
C VAL A 497 -41.93 16.80 32.45
N ARG A 498 -42.80 17.80 32.36
CA ARG A 498 -42.84 18.79 31.27
C ARG A 498 -41.45 19.42 31.09
N GLY A 499 -40.98 19.47 29.84
CA GLY A 499 -39.66 20.01 29.49
C GLY A 499 -38.47 19.09 29.82
N ARG A 500 -38.65 18.00 30.60
CA ARG A 500 -37.55 17.08 30.96
C ARG A 500 -37.65 15.73 30.25
N GLY A 501 -38.76 15.00 30.41
CA GLY A 501 -38.88 13.64 29.87
C GLY A 501 -39.81 12.73 30.65
N LEU A 502 -39.62 11.42 30.47
CA LEU A 502 -40.34 10.35 31.14
C LEU A 502 -39.40 9.60 32.07
N TYR A 503 -39.75 9.45 33.34
CA TYR A 503 -39.04 8.58 34.27
C TYR A 503 -39.58 7.17 34.14
N VAL A 504 -38.68 6.22 33.88
CA VAL A 504 -38.99 4.80 33.78
C VAL A 504 -38.28 4.05 34.89
N LYS A 505 -39.01 3.19 35.61
CA LYS A 505 -38.45 2.35 36.67
C LYS A 505 -37.49 1.33 36.06
N THR A 506 -36.34 1.17 36.69
CA THR A 506 -35.36 0.09 36.45
C THR A 506 -35.26 -0.76 37.70
N GLU A 507 -34.39 -1.76 37.72
CA GLU A 507 -34.17 -2.61 38.91
C GLU A 507 -33.87 -1.77 40.16
N ASP A 508 -32.83 -0.95 40.11
CA ASP A 508 -32.25 -0.23 41.25
C ASP A 508 -32.75 1.21 41.41
N GLY A 509 -33.50 1.75 40.45
CA GLY A 509 -33.78 3.19 40.41
C GLY A 509 -34.73 3.61 39.31
N VAL A 510 -34.45 4.77 38.72
CA VAL A 510 -35.20 5.33 37.60
C VAL A 510 -34.26 5.96 36.59
N ILE A 511 -34.59 5.83 35.30
CA ILE A 511 -33.90 6.51 34.22
C ILE A 511 -34.81 7.54 33.56
N LEU A 512 -34.25 8.70 33.20
CA LEU A 512 -34.99 9.75 32.49
C LEU A 512 -34.82 9.58 30.98
N LEU A 513 -35.89 9.18 30.30
CA LEU A 513 -35.96 9.16 28.85
C LEU A 513 -36.20 10.57 28.34
N LYS A 514 -35.31 11.06 27.47
CA LYS A 514 -35.34 12.43 26.95
C LYS A 514 -35.83 12.51 25.51
N ARG A 515 -35.43 11.57 24.66
CA ARG A 515 -35.86 11.49 23.25
C ARG A 515 -36.26 10.08 22.87
N ILE A 516 -37.44 9.97 22.28
CA ILE A 516 -38.03 8.69 21.85
C ILE A 516 -38.56 8.81 20.42
N GLN A 517 -38.74 7.68 19.76
CA GLN A 517 -39.34 7.61 18.43
C GLN A 517 -40.20 6.36 18.33
N ARG A 518 -41.50 6.52 18.05
CA ARG A 518 -42.34 5.38 17.63
C ARG A 518 -41.86 4.89 16.28
N GLU A 519 -41.83 3.58 16.04
CA GLU A 519 -41.51 3.03 14.73
C GLU A 519 -42.38 3.66 13.62
N GLY A 520 -41.74 4.05 12.51
CA GLY A 520 -42.35 4.81 11.41
C GLY A 520 -42.65 6.30 11.72
N GLY A 521 -42.42 6.77 12.96
CA GLY A 521 -42.68 8.14 13.38
C GLY A 521 -41.42 9.03 13.43
N LYS A 522 -41.61 10.30 13.80
CA LYS A 522 -40.51 11.25 14.04
C LYS A 522 -39.93 11.10 15.45
N GLU A 523 -38.64 11.36 15.60
CA GLU A 523 -37.99 11.47 16.91
C GLU A 523 -38.48 12.74 17.64
N ILE A 524 -39.05 12.58 18.84
CA ILE A 524 -39.63 13.65 19.64
C ILE A 524 -39.06 13.71 21.06
N PRO A 525 -39.13 14.87 21.75
CA PRO A 525 -38.93 14.93 23.18
C PRO A 525 -39.93 14.02 23.92
N ALA A 526 -39.44 13.20 24.85
CA ALA A 526 -40.25 12.16 25.49
C ALA A 526 -41.47 12.72 26.24
N PHE A 527 -41.35 13.90 26.86
CA PHE A 527 -42.47 14.55 27.56
C PHE A 527 -43.61 15.00 26.63
N ARG A 528 -43.41 15.04 25.30
CA ARG A 528 -44.49 15.37 24.35
C ARG A 528 -45.34 14.17 23.97
N TYR A 529 -44.91 12.95 24.31
CA TYR A 529 -45.70 11.77 24.04
C TYR A 529 -46.97 11.78 24.90
N SER A 530 -48.12 11.63 24.24
CA SER A 530 -49.41 11.56 24.93
C SER A 530 -49.51 10.19 25.58
N LEU A 531 -49.56 10.18 26.91
CA LEU A 531 -49.75 8.99 27.72
C LEU A 531 -51.06 9.21 28.47
N LYS A 532 -51.95 8.22 28.46
CA LYS A 532 -53.03 8.13 29.45
C LYS A 532 -52.38 7.58 30.73
N ILE A 533 -51.75 8.44 31.52
CA ILE A 533 -51.28 8.07 32.86
C ILE A 533 -52.39 8.50 33.81
N GLU A 534 -52.99 7.56 34.55
CA GLU A 534 -53.85 7.92 35.67
C GLU A 534 -53.01 8.73 36.68
N PRO A 535 -53.49 9.89 37.16
CA PRO A 535 -52.76 10.66 38.15
C PRO A 535 -52.56 9.82 39.42
N LEU A 536 -51.32 9.82 39.91
CA LEU A 536 -50.91 9.18 41.17
C LEU A 536 -51.61 9.79 42.38
#